data_AF-A0A3D4FMD3-F1
#
_entry.id   AF-A0A3D4FMD3-F1
#
_cell.length_a   1.000
_cell.length_b   1.000
_cell.length_c   1.000
_cell.angle_alpha   90.00
_cell.angle_beta   90.00
_cell.angle_gamma   90.00
#
_symmetry.space_group_name_H-M   'P 1'
#
loop_
_entity.id
_entity.type
_entity.pdbx_description
1 polymer ?
#
loop_
_entity_poly.entity_id
_entity_poly.type
_entity_poly.pdbx_seq_one_letter_code
_entity_poly.pdbx_strand_id
1 'polypeptide(L)' 'MGGFYYKLWDNYRGTYRISPEEAIQIALEYIPYELVEVGLGTENDILIYKVSIRTPIGMYEVKVDTRTGKVLGISEKSE' A
#
# COMPACT_ATOMS: atom_id res chain seq x y z
N MET A 1 20.21 1.68 -3.82
CA MET A 1 18.74 1.71 -3.95
C MET A 1 18.22 0.49 -3.23
N GLY A 2 17.69 0.69 -2.01
CA GLY A 2 17.45 -0.35 -1.02
C GLY A 2 16.25 -1.22 -1.40
N GLY A 3 16.49 -2.52 -1.50
CA GLY A 3 15.43 -3.52 -1.62
C GLY A 3 14.70 -3.68 -0.30
N PHE A 4 13.56 -3.02 -0.17
CA PHE A 4 12.66 -3.21 0.96
C PHE A 4 11.83 -4.49 0.73
N TYR A 5 12.30 -5.60 1.33
CA TYR A 5 11.53 -6.79 1.75
C TYR A 5 10.33 -7.24 0.89
N TYR A 6 10.58 -7.90 -0.25
CA TYR A 6 9.54 -8.56 -1.08
C TYR A 6 9.51 -10.10 -0.95
N LYS A 7 10.30 -10.69 -0.04
CA LYS A 7 10.51 -12.16 0.06
C LYS A 7 9.31 -13.01 0.53
N LEU A 8 8.13 -12.43 0.75
CA LEU A 8 6.94 -13.16 1.22
C LEU A 8 5.83 -13.33 0.17
N TRP A 9 5.95 -12.74 -1.03
CA TRP A 9 4.84 -12.66 -2.01
C TRP A 9 5.15 -13.21 -3.41
N ASP A 10 6.29 -13.89 -3.60
CA ASP A 10 6.79 -14.32 -4.92
C ASP A 10 5.87 -15.34 -5.65
N ASN A 11 4.85 -15.89 -4.98
CA ASN A 11 4.08 -17.03 -5.48
C ASN A 11 2.59 -16.77 -5.81
N TYR A 12 2.17 -15.51 -5.98
CA TYR A 12 0.77 -15.16 -6.31
C TYR A 12 0.64 -14.34 -7.61
N ARG A 13 1.29 -14.79 -8.68
CA ARG A 13 1.23 -14.14 -10.01
C ARG A 13 -0.14 -14.25 -10.72
N GLY A 14 -1.16 -14.83 -10.07
CA GLY A 14 -2.50 -15.04 -10.65
C GLY A 14 -3.59 -14.09 -10.15
N THR A 15 -3.40 -13.35 -9.05
CA THR A 15 -4.50 -12.66 -8.35
C THR A 15 -4.32 -11.15 -8.23
N TYR A 16 -3.08 -10.65 -8.28
CA TYR A 16 -2.75 -9.22 -8.18
C TYR A 16 -2.45 -8.66 -9.58
N ARG A 17 -3.08 -7.54 -9.95
CA ARG A 17 -2.79 -6.84 -11.22
C ARG A 17 -1.71 -5.79 -11.09
N ILE A 18 -1.60 -5.17 -9.91
CA ILE A 18 -0.55 -4.20 -9.61
C ILE A 18 0.40 -4.76 -8.55
N SER A 19 1.68 -4.39 -8.66
CA SER A 19 2.68 -4.78 -7.67
C SER A 19 2.59 -3.92 -6.41
N PRO A 20 3.08 -4.40 -5.25
CA PRO A 20 3.18 -3.57 -4.05
C PRO A 20 4.01 -2.30 -4.29
N GLU A 21 5.02 -2.38 -5.15
CA GLU A 21 5.84 -1.24 -5.56
C GLU A 21 5.01 -0.17 -6.30
N GLU A 22 4.09 -0.57 -7.17
CA GLU A 22 3.17 0.36 -7.83
C GLU A 22 2.21 0.99 -6.83
N ALA A 23 1.68 0.21 -5.89
CA ALA A 23 0.84 0.74 -4.83
C ALA A 23 1.58 1.78 -3.97
N ILE A 24 2.86 1.53 -3.67
CA ILE A 24 3.73 2.49 -2.97
C ILE A 24 3.89 3.75 -3.80
N GLN A 25 4.22 3.64 -5.09
CA GLN A 25 4.41 4.81 -5.96
C GLN A 25 3.16 5.66 -6.02
N ILE A 26 1.99 5.04 -6.18
CA ILE A 26 0.70 5.72 -6.17
C ILE A 26 0.51 6.43 -4.82
N ALA A 27 0.69 5.74 -3.70
CA ALA A 27 0.48 6.34 -2.38
C ALA A 27 1.47 7.50 -2.08
N LEU A 28 2.72 7.38 -2.52
CA LEU A 28 3.74 8.44 -2.42
C LEU A 28 3.44 9.64 -3.32
N GLU A 29 2.73 9.43 -4.43
CA GLU A 29 2.24 10.52 -5.28
C GLU A 29 1.19 11.38 -4.56
N TYR A 30 0.34 10.77 -3.72
CA TYR A 30 -0.61 11.51 -2.88
C TYR A 30 0.06 12.13 -1.65
N ILE A 31 0.98 11.41 -1.02
CA ILE A 31 1.63 11.81 0.22
C ILE A 31 3.14 11.62 0.06
N PRO A 32 3.89 12.66 -0.37
CA PRO A 32 5.33 12.59 -0.63
C PRO A 32 6.14 12.64 0.68
N TYR A 33 5.86 11.69 1.57
CA TYR A 33 6.52 11.54 2.88
C TYR A 33 7.12 10.15 3.04
N GLU A 34 7.58 9.83 4.25
CA GLU A 34 8.26 8.58 4.54
C GLU A 34 7.26 7.41 4.59
N LEU A 35 7.42 6.49 3.64
CA LEU A 35 6.76 5.19 3.69
C LEU A 35 7.32 4.41 4.89
N VAL A 36 6.41 4.00 5.78
CA VAL A 36 6.77 3.16 6.92
C VAL A 36 6.69 1.69 6.54
N GLU A 37 5.56 1.28 5.97
CA GLU A 37 5.29 -0.12 5.69
C GLU A 37 4.23 -0.26 4.59
N VAL A 38 4.34 -1.31 3.79
CA VAL A 38 3.27 -1.77 2.90
C VAL A 38 2.81 -3.15 3.34
N GLY A 39 1.53 -3.26 3.67
CA GLY A 39 0.86 -4.51 3.98
C GLY A 39 -0.12 -4.90 2.88
N LEU A 40 -0.49 -6.17 2.85
CA LEU A 40 -1.60 -6.66 2.04
C LEU A 40 -2.72 -7.08 2.99
N GLY A 41 -3.91 -6.55 2.76
CA GLY A 41 -5.10 -6.88 3.50
C GLY A 41 -6.21 -7.35 2.57
N THR A 42 -7.31 -7.78 3.18
CA THR A 42 -8.54 -8.13 2.48
C THR A 42 -9.68 -7.34 3.11
N GLU A 43 -10.44 -6.62 2.30
CA GLU A 43 -11.58 -5.82 2.73
C GLU A 43 -12.76 -6.12 1.80
N ASN A 44 -13.90 -6.54 2.36
CA ASN A 44 -15.09 -6.95 1.60
C ASN A 44 -14.78 -8.00 0.49
N ASP A 45 -14.02 -9.05 0.81
CA ASP A 45 -13.57 -10.08 -0.14
C ASP A 45 -12.65 -9.56 -1.28
N ILE A 46 -12.19 -8.31 -1.19
CA ILE A 46 -11.28 -7.69 -2.15
C ILE A 46 -9.90 -7.54 -1.52
N LEU A 47 -8.87 -8.00 -2.22
CA LEU A 47 -7.47 -7.83 -1.82
C LEU A 47 -7.05 -6.38 -2.03
N ILE A 48 -6.52 -5.75 -0.99
CA ILE A 48 -6.10 -4.35 -0.96
C ILE A 48 -4.68 -4.21 -0.42
N TYR A 49 -3.90 -3.31 -1.00
CA TYR A 49 -2.65 -2.85 -0.43
C TYR A 49 -2.94 -1.77 0.61
N LYS A 50 -2.34 -1.90 1.78
CA LYS A 50 -2.38 -0.93 2.87
C LYS A 50 -1.01 -0.30 2.99
N VAL A 51 -0.90 0.95 2.56
CA VAL A 51 0.35 1.69 2.54
C VAL A 51 0.35 2.66 3.71
N SER A 52 1.18 2.39 4.73
CA SER A 52 1.33 3.24 5.91
C SER A 52 2.42 4.27 5.69
N ILE A 53 2.04 5.55 5.74
CA ILE A 53 2.92 6.70 5.51
C ILE A 53 2.98 7.54 6.78
N ARG A 54 4.18 7.85 7.24
CA ARG A 54 4.40 8.71 8.40
C ARG A 54 4.62 10.13 7.94
N THR A 55 3.76 11.01 8.42
CA THR A 55 3.83 12.45 8.18
C THR A 55 4.13 13.16 9.50
N PRO A 56 4.58 14.43 9.47
CA PRO A 56 4.81 15.20 10.70
C PRO A 56 3.53 15.47 11.52
N ILE A 57 2.36 15.36 10.89
CA ILE A 57 1.06 15.60 11.53
C ILE A 57 0.42 14.32 12.10
N GLY A 58 0.88 13.13 11.68
CA GLY A 58 0.30 11.85 12.06
C GLY A 58 0.69 10.71 11.12
N MET A 59 0.09 9.54 11.32
CA MET A 59 0.22 8.42 10.40
C MET A 59 -1.00 8.34 9.49
N TYR A 60 -0.79 8.12 8.20
CA TYR A 60 -1.85 7.90 7.23
C TYR A 60 -1.73 6.51 6.63
N GLU A 61 -2.86 5.84 6.48
CA GLU A 61 -2.98 4.59 5.73
C GLU A 61 -3.70 4.87 4.42
N VAL A 62 -3.03 4.59 3.32
CA VAL A 62 -3.59 4.65 1.96
C VAL A 62 -3.97 3.25 1.54
N LYS A 63 -5.27 3.04 1.26
CA LYS A 63 -5.79 1.77 0.77
C LYS A 63 -5.83 1.79 -0.76
N VAL A 64 -5.14 0.85 -1.40
CA VAL A 64 -5.06 0.75 -2.87
C VAL A 64 -5.57 -0.62 -3.31
N ASP A 65 -6.46 -0.64 -4.29
CA ASP A 65 -7.01 -1.87 -4.84
C ASP A 65 -5.95 -2.65 -5.63
N THR A 66 -5.70 -3.91 -5.26
CA THR A 66 -4.64 -4.74 -5.88
C THR A 66 -4.97 -5.16 -7.32
N ARG A 67 -6.24 -5.03 -7.75
CA ARG A 67 -6.73 -5.44 -9.08
C ARG A 67 -6.81 -4.28 -10.06
N THR A 68 -6.89 -3.05 -9.60
CA THR A 68 -7.09 -1.87 -10.46
C THR A 68 -6.07 -0.78 -10.21
N GLY A 69 -5.35 -0.83 -9.10
CA GLY A 69 -4.46 0.25 -8.66
C GLY A 69 -5.20 1.51 -8.22
N LYS A 70 -6.52 1.45 -8.03
CA LYS A 70 -7.28 2.60 -7.56
C LYS A 70 -7.11 2.80 -6.06
N VAL A 71 -6.89 4.03 -5.64
CA VAL A 71 -6.96 4.39 -4.22
C VAL A 71 -8.42 4.28 -3.78
N LEU A 72 -8.69 3.34 -2.89
CA LEU A 72 -10.02 3.10 -2.32
C LEU A 72 -10.34 4.11 -1.21
N GLY A 73 -9.31 4.60 -0.52
CA GLY A 73 -9.46 5.62 0.49
C GLY A 73 -8.15 5.90 1.22
N ILE A 74 -8.11 7.06 1.86
CA ILE A 74 -7.02 7.46 2.75
C ILE A 74 -7.66 7.66 4.12
N SER A 75 -7.08 7.06 5.15
CA SER A 75 -7.54 7.23 6.52
C SER A 75 -6.37 7.54 7.42
N GLU A 76 -6.56 8.47 8.35
CA GLU A 76 -5.58 8.69 9.40
C GLU A 76 -5.57 7.49 10.32
N LYS A 77 -4.38 6.97 10.60
CA LYS A 77 -4.17 5.96 11.63
C LYS A 77 -4.06 6.68 12.97
N SER A 78 -5.23 6.96 13.55
CA SER A 78 -5.33 7.43 14.93
C SER A 78 -5.07 6.23 15.86
N GLU A 79 -4.09 6.34 16.75
CA GLU A 79 -3.78 5.37 17.81
C GLU A 79 -4.70 5.55 19.02
#